data_AF-A0A957UPP7-F1
#
_entry.id   AF-A0A957UPP7-F1
#
_cell.length_a   1.000
_cell.length_b   1.000
_cell.length_c   1.000
_cell.angle_alpha   90.00
_cell.angle_beta   90.00
_cell.angle_gamma   90.00
#
_symmetry.space_group_name_H-M   'P 1'
#
loop_
_entity.id
_entity.type
_entity.pdbx_description
1 polymer ?
#
loop_
_entity_poly.entity_id
_entity_poly.type
_entity_poly.pdbx_seq_one_letter_code
_entity_poly.pdbx_strand_id
1 'polypeptide(L)'
;LVRIDGVEPDSVFSQSGEGRTTYFAGHFIMQPGETKTVTFVYMLPAEITPQNYRLVLQRQSGANALPVDVKVGETSFETVVEEGRFGWP
;
A
#
# COMPACT_ATOMS: atom_id res chain seq x y z
N LEU A 1 -10.43 4.69 -2.93
CA LEU A 1 -9.27 4.50 -3.82
C LEU A 1 -9.35 5.52 -4.95
N VAL A 2 -8.26 6.20 -5.29
CA VAL A 2 -8.21 7.08 -6.47
C VAL A 2 -7.56 6.35 -7.65
N ARG A 3 -6.43 5.65 -7.42
CA ARG A 3 -5.71 4.91 -8.46
C ARG A 3 -4.73 3.90 -7.87
N ILE A 4 -4.43 2.83 -8.61
CA ILE A 4 -3.26 1.98 -8.40
C ILE A 4 -2.52 1.87 -9.73
N ASP A 5 -1.23 2.20 -9.75
CA ASP A 5 -0.35 2.06 -10.92
C ASP A 5 0.62 0.89 -10.71
N GLY A 6 1.11 0.29 -11.80
CA GLY A 6 2.08 -0.81 -11.74
C GLY A 6 1.47 -2.19 -11.48
N VAL A 7 0.14 -2.31 -11.53
CA VAL A 7 -0.62 -3.56 -11.48
C VAL A 7 -1.28 -3.86 -12.82
N GLU A 8 -1.81 -5.08 -13.01
CA GLU A 8 -2.66 -5.38 -14.15
C GLU A 8 -3.97 -4.56 -14.05
N PRO A 9 -4.43 -3.90 -15.14
CA PRO A 9 -5.57 -2.98 -15.09
C PRO A 9 -6.84 -3.60 -14.48
N ASP A 10 -7.13 -4.85 -14.83
CA ASP A 10 -8.32 -5.58 -14.39
C ASP A 10 -8.13 -6.29 -13.04
N SER A 11 -6.97 -6.12 -12.39
CA SER A 11 -6.66 -6.73 -11.10
C SER A 11 -7.00 -5.85 -9.90
N VAL A 12 -7.29 -4.57 -10.11
CA VAL A 12 -7.50 -3.60 -9.03
C VAL A 12 -8.81 -3.91 -8.32
N PHE A 13 -8.76 -4.16 -7.02
CA PHE A 13 -9.95 -4.31 -6.20
C PHE A 13 -9.84 -3.60 -4.84
N SER A 14 -11.02 -3.28 -4.29
CA SER A 14 -11.19 -2.75 -2.95
C SER A 14 -12.27 -3.51 -2.22
N GLN A 15 -12.02 -3.86 -0.96
CA GLN A 15 -12.96 -4.61 -0.14
C GLN A 15 -13.01 -4.06 1.28
N SER A 16 -14.21 -4.00 1.86
CA SER A 16 -14.37 -3.75 3.30
C SER A 16 -13.83 -4.93 4.11
N GLY A 17 -12.97 -4.62 5.07
CA GLY A 17 -12.39 -5.55 6.01
C GLY A 17 -12.99 -5.47 7.40
N GLU A 18 -12.50 -6.31 8.31
CA GLU A 18 -12.82 -6.23 9.73
C GLU A 18 -12.27 -4.95 10.37
N GLY A 19 -12.86 -4.54 11.49
CA GLY A 19 -12.35 -3.41 12.28
C GLY A 19 -12.44 -2.05 11.57
N ARG A 20 -13.40 -1.86 10.65
CA ARG A 20 -13.51 -0.66 9.78
C ARG A 20 -12.30 -0.46 8.85
N THR A 21 -11.58 -1.53 8.55
CA THR A 21 -10.48 -1.52 7.58
C THR A 21 -11.05 -1.51 6.16
N THR A 22 -10.37 -0.84 5.24
CA THR A 22 -10.59 -1.03 3.80
C THR A 22 -9.30 -1.57 3.20
N TYR A 23 -9.40 -2.68 2.48
CA TYR A 23 -8.29 -3.27 1.75
C TYR A 23 -8.27 -2.74 0.31
N PHE A 24 -7.06 -2.49 -0.18
CA PHE A 24 -6.78 -2.17 -1.58
C PHE A 24 -5.70 -3.12 -2.06
N ALA A 25 -5.92 -3.77 -3.20
CA ALA A 25 -4.97 -4.73 -3.75
C ALA A 25 -5.06 -4.78 -5.28
N GLY A 26 -4.02 -5.36 -5.86
CA GLY A 26 -3.91 -5.68 -7.28
C GLY A 26 -2.77 -6.68 -7.47
N HIS A 27 -2.74 -7.35 -8.62
CA HIS A 27 -1.68 -8.30 -8.94
C HIS A 27 -0.87 -7.82 -10.14
N PHE A 28 0.34 -8.32 -10.25
CA PHE A 28 1.21 -8.11 -11.40
C PHE A 28 2.11 -9.32 -11.59
N ILE A 29 2.55 -9.53 -12.82
CA ILE A 29 3.62 -10.48 -13.14
C ILE A 29 4.93 -9.69 -13.28
N MET A 30 6.01 -10.26 -12.75
CA MET A 30 7.38 -9.77 -12.90
C MET A 30 8.25 -10.86 -13.52
N GLN A 31 9.07 -10.49 -14.49
CA GLN A 31 10.11 -11.37 -15.04
C GLN A 31 11.31 -11.45 -14.09
N PRO A 32 12.11 -12.52 -14.15
CA PRO A 32 13.34 -12.62 -13.37
C PRO A 32 14.28 -11.42 -13.62
N GLY A 33 14.73 -10.77 -12.55
CA GLY A 33 15.63 -9.61 -12.61
C GLY A 33 14.93 -8.27 -12.91
N GLU A 34 13.61 -8.26 -13.11
CA GLU A 34 12.84 -7.03 -13.27
C GLU A 34 12.69 -6.30 -11.93
N THR A 35 12.59 -4.97 -11.97
CA THR A 35 12.15 -4.14 -10.86
C THR A 35 10.85 -3.47 -11.24
N LYS A 36 9.84 -3.55 -10.38
CA LYS A 36 8.52 -2.96 -10.61
C LYS A 36 8.13 -2.05 -9.45
N THR A 37 7.66 -0.86 -9.79
CA THR A 37 7.12 0.10 -8.83
C THR A 37 5.61 0.05 -8.89
N VAL A 38 4.97 -0.16 -7.74
CA VAL A 38 3.51 -0.12 -7.59
C VAL A 38 3.15 1.11 -6.75
N THR A 39 2.24 1.93 -7.26
CA THR A 39 1.84 3.18 -6.59
C THR A 39 0.38 3.15 -6.24
N PHE A 40 0.07 3.27 -4.95
CA PHE A 40 -1.30 3.37 -4.45
C PHE A 40 -1.62 4.83 -4.12
N VAL A 41 -2.68 5.36 -4.73
CA VAL A 41 -3.19 6.71 -4.47
C VAL A 41 -4.62 6.60 -3.97
N TYR A 42 -4.89 7.10 -2.77
CA TYR A 42 -6.22 7.16 -2.19
C TYR A 42 -6.38 8.44 -1.39
N MET A 43 -7.62 8.93 -1.32
CA MET A 43 -8.00 10.04 -0.46
C MET A 43 -8.59 9.48 0.83
N LEU A 44 -8.14 10.01 1.95
CA LEU A 44 -8.77 9.77 3.24
C LEU A 44 -9.99 10.68 3.39
N PRO A 45 -11.12 10.19 3.95
CA PRO A 45 -12.22 11.04 4.37
C PRO A 45 -11.75 12.14 5.34
N ALA A 46 -12.40 13.30 5.33
CA ALA A 46 -11.98 14.48 6.11
C ALA A 46 -12.06 14.27 7.63
N GLU A 47 -12.89 13.32 8.07
CA GLU A 47 -13.03 12.89 9.46
C GLU A 47 -11.86 12.01 9.96
N ILE A 48 -11.01 11.51 9.05
CA ILE A 48 -9.83 10.74 9.40
C ILE A 48 -8.65 11.71 9.64
N THR A 49 -8.11 11.68 10.84
CA THR A 49 -6.93 12.42 11.29
C THR A 49 -5.77 11.46 11.56
N PRO A 50 -4.52 11.93 11.63
CA PRO A 50 -3.40 11.07 12.05
C PRO A 50 -3.59 10.40 13.41
N GLN A 51 -4.48 10.90 14.28
CA GLN A 51 -4.76 10.31 15.58
C GLN A 51 -5.74 9.14 15.53
N ASN A 52 -6.56 9.02 14.48
CA ASN A 52 -7.55 7.96 14.32
C ASN A 52 -7.32 7.11 13.05
N TYR A 53 -6.19 7.35 12.37
CA TYR A 53 -5.74 6.61 11.20
C TYR A 53 -4.63 5.64 11.56
N ARG A 54 -4.52 4.56 10.78
CA ARG A 54 -3.34 3.69 10.80
C ARG A 54 -3.14 3.14 9.41
N LEU A 55 -2.01 3.44 8.79
CA LEU A 55 -1.60 2.76 7.57
C LEU A 55 -0.94 1.44 7.94
N VAL A 56 -1.40 0.36 7.31
CA VAL A 56 -0.77 -0.95 7.42
C VAL A 56 -0.33 -1.38 6.03
N LEU A 57 0.97 -1.60 5.87
CA LEU A 57 1.54 -2.18 4.67
C LEU A 57 1.91 -3.62 4.97
N GLN A 58 1.45 -4.54 4.13
CA GLN A 58 1.76 -5.95 4.27
C GLN A 58 2.43 -6.45 3.00
N ARG A 59 3.62 -6.99 3.18
CA ARG A 59 4.36 -7.64 2.10
C ARG A 59 3.83 -9.06 1.91
N GLN A 60 3.67 -9.48 0.66
CA GLN A 60 3.37 -10.87 0.34
C GLN A 60 4.51 -11.79 0.80
N SER A 61 4.16 -12.93 1.38
CA SER A 61 5.13 -13.97 1.76
C SER A 61 5.97 -14.41 0.55
N GLY A 62 7.26 -14.66 0.77
CA GLY A 62 8.20 -15.08 -0.29
C GLY A 62 8.81 -13.95 -1.12
N ALA A 63 8.34 -12.70 -0.99
CA ALA A 63 9.02 -11.54 -1.58
C ALA A 63 10.29 -11.13 -0.79
N ASN A 64 11.21 -10.39 -1.41
CA ASN A 64 12.32 -9.75 -0.68
C ASN A 64 11.82 -8.55 0.13
N ALA A 65 12.67 -7.99 0.99
CA ALA A 65 12.39 -6.74 1.70
C ALA A 65 11.84 -5.68 0.73
N LEU A 66 10.72 -5.06 1.10
CA LEU A 66 9.98 -4.16 0.22
C LEU A 66 10.31 -2.71 0.58
N PRO A 67 11.10 -1.98 -0.22
CA PRO A 67 11.29 -0.54 -0.02
C PRO A 67 9.97 0.18 -0.36
N VAL A 68 9.59 1.13 0.49
CA VAL A 68 8.37 1.90 0.35
C VAL A 68 8.66 3.37 0.62
N ASP A 69 8.21 4.22 -0.29
CA ASP A 69 8.02 5.65 -0.03
C ASP A 69 6.55 5.90 0.33
N VAL A 70 6.32 6.58 1.45
CA VAL A 70 4.98 6.94 1.92
C VAL A 70 4.88 8.46 1.95
N LYS A 71 3.92 9.00 1.19
CA LYS A 71 3.60 10.42 1.16
C LYS A 71 2.20 10.68 1.70
N VAL A 72 2.10 11.48 2.77
CA VAL A 72 0.86 11.92 3.40
C VAL A 72 0.87 13.44 3.48
N GLY A 73 0.09 14.09 2.62
CA GLY A 73 0.10 15.56 2.49
C GLY A 73 1.48 16.07 2.04
N GLU A 74 2.09 16.93 2.86
CA GLU A 74 3.44 17.47 2.64
C GLU A 74 4.55 16.59 3.25
N THR A 75 4.19 15.60 4.06
CA THR A 75 5.16 14.72 4.71
C THR A 75 5.44 13.51 3.82
N SER A 76 6.72 13.20 3.62
CA SER A 76 7.16 11.94 3.01
C SER A 76 8.22 11.27 3.87
N PHE A 77 8.21 9.94 3.88
CA PHE A 77 9.25 9.14 4.52
C PHE A 77 9.44 7.82 3.80
N GLU A 78 10.67 7.31 3.86
CA GLU A 78 11.03 6.01 3.31
C GLU A 78 11.10 4.96 4.43
N THR A 79 10.70 3.74 4.12
CA THR A 79 10.82 2.59 5.01
C THR A 79 11.03 1.30 4.22
N VAL A 80 11.44 0.25 4.91
CA VAL A 80 11.61 -1.09 4.32
C VAL A 80 10.77 -2.08 5.13
N VAL A 81 9.87 -2.79 4.45
CA VAL A 81 9.01 -3.80 5.08
C VAL A 81 9.74 -5.16 5.07
N GLU A 82 10.49 -5.43 6.13
CA GLU A 82 11.24 -6.69 6.29
C GLU A 82 10.38 -7.81 6.91
N GLU A 83 9.75 -7.55 8.06
CA GLU A 83 8.99 -8.52 8.87
C GLU A 83 7.56 -8.78 8.36
N GLY A 84 7.32 -8.56 7.07
CA GLY A 84 6.03 -8.83 6.42
C GLY A 84 4.94 -7.80 6.71
N ARG A 85 5.02 -7.02 7.78
CA ARG A 85 4.07 -5.94 8.09
C ARG A 85 4.76 -4.69 8.62
N PHE A 86 4.36 -3.54 8.11
CA PHE A 86 4.72 -2.22 8.62
C PHE A 86 3.45 -1.47 9.02
N GLY A 87 3.52 -0.73 10.13
CA GLY A 87 2.44 0.13 10.61
C GLY A 87 2.94 1.55 10.79
N TRP A 88 2.30 2.51 10.12
CA TRP A 88 2.55 3.93 10.34
C TRP A 88 1.43 4.55 11.20
N PRO A 89 1.78 5.34 12.23
CA PRO A 89 0.82 6.09 13.04
C PRO A 89 0.25 7.27 12.26
#